data_AF-A0A655G0G5-F1
#
_entry.id   AF-A0A655G0G5-F1
#
_cell.length_a   1.000
_cell.length_b   1.000
_cell.length_c   1.000
_cell.angle_alpha   90.00
_cell.angle_beta   90.00
_cell.angle_gamma   90.00
#
_symmetry.space_group_name_H-M   'P 1'
#
loop_
_entity.id
_entity.type
_entity.pdbx_description
1 polymer ?
#
loop_
_entity_poly.entity_id
_entity_poly.type
_entity_poly.pdbx_seq_one_letter_code
_entity_poly.pdbx_strand_id
1 'polypeptide(L)'
;MAGPLVGWNFGEGHLHNEQLVAAVQRRCNFADGDLRVIILEGQPIHVQKQWYRIVDAKTGLFEAGYVTVEDMLSRQPWPEPGDEFPVHVTTQRGTPSKP
;
A
#
# COMPACT_ATOMS: atom_id res chain seq x y z
N MET A 1 4.11 12.75 -5.02
CA MET A 1 5.08 13.20 -6.03
C MET A 1 6.38 12.41 -5.86
N ALA A 2 6.48 11.24 -6.49
CA ALA A 2 7.65 10.37 -6.45
C ALA A 2 8.84 10.97 -7.21
N GLY A 3 8.58 11.70 -8.31
CA GLY A 3 9.62 12.20 -9.20
C GLY A 3 10.74 13.00 -8.53
N PRO A 4 10.44 13.99 -7.67
CA PRO A 4 11.45 14.70 -6.88
C PRO A 4 12.21 13.83 -5.86
N LEU A 5 11.59 12.77 -5.35
CA LEU A 5 12.17 11.90 -4.32
C LEU A 5 13.07 10.79 -4.90
N VAL A 6 12.79 10.36 -6.14
CA VAL A 6 13.55 9.33 -6.87
C VAL A 6 14.50 9.89 -7.93
N GLY A 7 14.43 11.18 -8.26
CA GLY A 7 15.33 11.85 -9.21
C GLY A 7 14.98 11.63 -10.69
N TRP A 8 13.73 11.25 -11.00
CA TRP A 8 13.27 10.96 -12.36
C TRP A 8 11.88 11.55 -12.59
N ASN A 9 11.72 12.42 -13.59
CA ASN A 9 10.49 13.22 -13.81
C ASN A 9 9.56 12.68 -14.92
N PHE A 10 9.79 11.47 -15.45
CA PHE A 10 8.89 10.81 -16.42
C PHE A 10 8.25 9.55 -15.83
N GLY A 11 6.92 9.41 -15.95
CA GLY A 11 6.22 8.20 -15.50
C GLY A 11 5.87 8.17 -14.01
N GLU A 12 5.16 9.20 -13.53
CA GLU A 12 4.67 9.39 -12.15
C GLU A 12 3.70 8.29 -11.65
N GLY A 13 3.69 7.09 -12.23
CA GLY A 13 2.96 5.93 -11.70
C GLY A 13 3.77 4.64 -11.61
N HIS A 14 5.01 4.59 -12.11
CA HIS A 14 5.79 3.35 -12.22
C HIS A 14 6.91 3.20 -11.18
N LEU A 15 7.23 4.26 -10.44
CA LEU A 15 8.34 4.30 -9.47
C LEU A 15 7.85 4.44 -8.01
N HIS A 16 6.57 4.18 -7.75
CA HIS A 16 5.90 4.41 -6.46
C HIS A 16 5.90 3.17 -5.57
N ASN A 17 6.78 2.22 -5.88
CA ASN A 17 6.88 0.97 -5.16
C ASN A 17 7.85 1.09 -3.96
N GLU A 18 8.25 -0.05 -3.42
CA GLU A 18 9.14 -0.17 -2.25
C GLU A 18 10.47 0.59 -2.42
N GLN A 19 10.93 0.83 -3.66
CA GLN A 19 12.16 1.59 -3.91
C GLN A 19 12.02 3.06 -3.52
N LEU A 20 10.87 3.68 -3.80
CA LEU A 20 10.57 5.05 -3.35
C LEU A 20 10.51 5.09 -1.82
N VAL A 21 9.80 4.14 -1.21
CA VAL A 21 9.68 4.05 0.26
C VAL A 21 11.05 3.93 0.89
N ALA A 22 11.92 3.07 0.36
CA ALA A 22 13.30 2.92 0.81
C ALA A 22 14.12 4.21 0.62
N ALA A 23 13.91 4.94 -0.48
CA ALA A 23 14.61 6.19 -0.75
C ALA A 23 14.17 7.31 0.21
N VAL A 24 12.88 7.37 0.55
CA VAL A 24 12.33 8.30 1.56
C VAL A 24 12.87 7.93 2.94
N GLN A 25 12.81 6.66 3.32
CA GLN A 25 13.30 6.20 4.61
C GLN A 25 14.77 6.55 4.83
N ARG A 26 15.64 6.34 3.82
CA ARG A 26 17.07 6.67 3.92
C ARG A 26 17.34 8.16 4.18
N ARG A 27 16.43 9.06 3.80
CA ARG A 27 16.60 10.51 3.94
C ARG A 27 15.94 11.05 5.20
N CYS A 28 14.79 10.51 5.57
CA CYS A 28 13.97 11.02 6.66
C CYS A 28 14.14 10.24 7.97
N ASN A 29 14.59 8.98 7.91
CA ASN A 29 14.81 8.11 9.06
C ASN A 29 13.59 8.01 10.00
N PHE A 30 12.41 7.73 9.44
CA PHE A 30 11.17 7.56 10.21
C PHE A 30 11.24 6.37 11.18
N ALA A 31 10.53 6.45 12.30
CA ALA A 31 10.33 5.33 13.22
C ALA A 31 9.26 4.35 12.69
N ASP A 32 9.07 3.24 13.40
CA ASP A 32 8.01 2.26 13.07
C ASP A 32 6.63 2.91 13.21
N GLY A 33 5.81 2.82 12.18
CA GLY A 33 4.46 3.39 12.14
C GLY A 33 4.38 4.86 11.73
N ASP A 34 5.50 5.59 11.65
CA ASP A 34 5.52 7.01 11.28
C ASP A 34 5.12 7.24 9.81
N LEU A 35 5.45 6.30 8.91
CA LEU A 35 5.10 6.37 7.50
C LEU A 35 4.71 4.99 6.98
N ARG A 36 3.45 4.87 6.53
CA ARG A 36 2.95 3.73 5.77
C ARG A 36 2.47 4.18 4.41
N VAL A 37 2.79 3.37 3.39
CA VAL A 37 2.39 3.60 2.01
C VAL A 37 1.55 2.42 1.55
N ILE A 38 0.37 2.72 1.00
CA ILE A 38 -0.50 1.74 0.36
C ILE A 38 -0.21 1.80 -1.14
N ILE A 39 0.28 0.70 -1.68
CA ILE A 39 0.58 0.52 -3.11
C ILE A 39 -0.55 -0.33 -3.67
N LEU A 40 -1.33 0.24 -4.59
CA LEU A 40 -2.42 -0.45 -5.29
C LEU A 40 -2.02 -0.62 -6.75
N GLU A 41 -1.84 -1.86 -7.19
CA GLU A 41 -1.43 -2.18 -8.56
C GLU A 41 -2.62 -2.04 -9.52
N GLY A 42 -2.34 -1.82 -10.81
CA GLY A 42 -3.39 -1.91 -11.83
C GLY A 42 -4.02 -3.30 -11.87
N GLN A 43 -5.33 -3.36 -12.11
CA GLN A 43 -6.03 -4.62 -12.34
C GLN A 43 -5.46 -5.32 -13.59
N PRO A 44 -5.00 -6.58 -13.50
CA PRO A 44 -4.60 -7.33 -14.68
C PRO A 44 -5.80 -7.58 -15.61
N ILE A 45 -5.55 -7.56 -16.92
CA ILE A 45 -6.60 -7.79 -17.93
C ILE A 45 -7.26 -9.16 -17.67
N HIS A 46 -8.60 -9.17 -17.66
CA HIS A 46 -9.45 -10.34 -17.38
C HIS A 46 -9.38 -10.92 -15.95
N VAL A 47 -8.70 -10.26 -15.01
CA VAL A 47 -8.66 -10.69 -13.62
C VAL A 47 -9.50 -9.73 -12.78
N GLN A 48 -10.58 -10.20 -12.15
CA GLN A 48 -11.46 -9.36 -11.30
C GLN A 48 -10.89 -9.10 -9.90
N LYS A 49 -9.56 -8.97 -9.81
CA LYS A 49 -8.82 -8.72 -8.56
C LYS A 49 -7.82 -7.60 -8.77
N GLN A 50 -7.69 -6.75 -7.75
CA GLN A 50 -6.68 -5.72 -7.69
C GLN A 50 -5.78 -5.97 -6.49
N TRP A 51 -4.48 -6.11 -6.74
CA TRP A 51 -3.49 -6.43 -5.71
C TRP A 51 -3.04 -5.17 -4.99
N TYR A 52 -2.84 -5.29 -3.68
CA TYR A 52 -2.30 -4.23 -2.86
C TYR A 52 -1.14 -4.73 -1.98
N ARG A 53 -0.28 -3.78 -1.60
CA ARG A 53 0.74 -3.95 -0.57
C ARG A 53 0.75 -2.72 0.32
N ILE A 54 0.86 -2.93 1.63
CA ILE A 54 1.05 -1.90 2.63
C ILE A 54 2.47 -2.02 3.14
N VAL A 55 3.24 -0.96 3.00
CA VAL A 55 4.67 -0.94 3.33
C VAL A 55 4.90 0.14 4.37
N ASP A 56 5.48 -0.25 5.50
CA ASP A 56 5.98 0.66 6.50
C ASP A 56 7.42 1.05 6.16
N ALA A 57 7.75 2.33 6.26
CA ALA A 57 9.04 2.85 5.81
C ALA A 57 10.21 2.28 6.63
N LYS A 58 10.01 2.04 7.93
CA LYS A 58 11.05 1.52 8.83
C LYS A 58 11.19 0.01 8.74
N THR A 59 10.08 -0.69 8.63
CA THR A 59 10.00 -2.13 8.86
C THR A 59 9.69 -2.94 7.59
N GLY A 60 9.39 -2.29 6.47
CA GLY A 60 9.10 -2.94 5.18
C GLY A 60 7.65 -3.42 5.06
N LEU A 61 7.42 -4.50 4.31
CA LEU A 61 6.08 -5.02 4.04
C LEU A 61 5.34 -5.31 5.35
N PHE A 62 4.21 -4.63 5.53
CA PHE A 62 3.32 -4.78 6.67
C PHE A 62 2.20 -5.77 6.34
N GLU A 63 1.58 -5.60 5.17
CA GLU A 63 0.49 -6.45 4.69
C GLU A 63 0.48 -6.51 3.17
N ALA A 64 0.06 -7.64 2.60
CA ALA A 64 -0.24 -7.80 1.19
C ALA A 64 -1.54 -8.58 1.04
N GLY A 65 -2.28 -8.25 -0.02
CA GLY A 65 -3.54 -8.91 -0.33
C GLY A 65 -4.13 -8.43 -1.64
N TYR A 66 -5.41 -8.68 -1.83
CA TYR A 66 -6.17 -8.15 -2.95
C TYR A 66 -7.59 -7.77 -2.55
N VAL A 67 -8.20 -6.89 -3.34
CA VAL A 67 -9.63 -6.61 -3.32
C VAL A 67 -10.28 -7.15 -4.59
N THR A 68 -11.58 -7.46 -4.55
CA THR A 68 -12.34 -7.70 -5.77
C THR A 68 -12.79 -6.37 -6.37
N VAL A 69 -12.89 -6.30 -7.71
CA VAL A 69 -13.33 -5.07 -8.38
C VAL A 69 -14.81 -4.78 -8.08
N GLU A 70 -15.63 -5.82 -7.97
CA GLU A 70 -17.05 -5.71 -7.63
C GLU A 70 -17.27 -5.04 -6.27
N ASP A 71 -16.51 -5.44 -5.25
CA ASP A 71 -16.59 -4.86 -3.93
C ASP A 71 -16.20 -3.36 -3.92
N MET A 72 -15.21 -2.99 -4.74
CA MET A 72 -14.78 -1.60 -4.87
C MET A 72 -15.78 -0.72 -5.64
N LEU A 73 -16.61 -1.30 -6.50
CA LEU A 73 -17.64 -0.57 -7.25
C LEU A 73 -18.93 -0.36 -6.45
N SER A 74 -19.24 -1.28 -5.54
CA SER A 74 -20.48 -1.24 -4.75
C SER A 74 -20.39 -0.28 -3.55
N ARG A 75 -19.20 -0.03 -3.03
CA ARG A 75 -18.99 0.80 -1.82
C ARG A 75 -18.80 2.28 -2.13
N GLN A 76 -19.30 3.12 -1.23
CA GLN A 76 -19.02 4.55 -1.23
C GLN A 76 -17.59 4.81 -0.70
N PRO A 77 -16.94 5.90 -1.11
CA PRO A 77 -15.54 6.18 -0.74
C PRO A 77 -15.35 6.63 0.72
N TRP A 78 -16.42 6.82 1.49
CA TRP A 78 -16.38 7.15 2.92
C TRP A 78 -16.87 5.95 3.76
N PRO A 79 -16.24 5.68 4.92
CA PRO A 79 -16.66 4.59 5.79
C PRO A 79 -17.96 4.93 6.53
N GLU A 80 -18.89 3.98 6.59
CA GLU A 80 -20.08 4.03 7.43
C GLU A 80 -19.90 3.15 8.69
N PRO A 81 -20.59 3.45 9.81
CA PRO A 81 -20.51 2.63 11.01
C PRO A 81 -20.92 1.17 10.74
N GLY A 82 -20.03 0.22 11.04
CA GLY A 82 -20.25 -1.21 10.82
C GLY A 82 -19.72 -1.75 9.49
N ASP A 83 -19.13 -0.90 8.66
CA ASP A 83 -18.48 -1.33 7.43
C ASP A 83 -17.31 -2.27 7.71
N GLU A 84 -17.32 -3.42 7.02
CA GLU A 84 -16.13 -4.26 6.87
C GLU A 84 -15.43 -3.92 5.55
N PHE A 85 -14.10 -3.95 5.56
CA PHE A 85 -13.31 -3.76 4.35
C PHE A 85 -13.07 -5.12 3.69
N PRO A 86 -13.56 -5.36 2.46
CA PRO A 86 -13.47 -6.65 1.77
C PRO A 86 -12.07 -6.83 1.17
N VAL A 87 -11.07 -6.94 2.05
CA VAL A 87 -9.70 -7.23 1.70
C VAL A 87 -9.42 -8.72 1.92
N HIS A 88 -8.80 -9.34 0.92
CA HIS A 88 -8.32 -10.71 1.01
C HIS A 88 -6.83 -10.71 1.29
N VAL A 89 -6.49 -10.74 2.58
CA VAL A 89 -5.11 -10.73 3.06
C VAL A 89 -4.41 -12.04 2.69
N THR A 90 -3.27 -11.93 2.00
CA THR A 90 -2.41 -13.09 1.67
C THR A 90 -1.19 -13.18 2.57
N THR A 91 -0.69 -12.04 3.03
CA THR A 91 0.45 -11.95 3.94
C THR A 91 0.20 -10.81 4.90
N GLN A 92 0.39 -11.05 6.19
CA GLN A 92 0.34 -9.98 7.19
C GLN A 92 1.44 -10.21 8.20
N ARG A 93 2.17 -9.16 8.54
CA ARG A 93 3.11 -9.23 9.64
C ARG A 93 2.33 -9.33 10.95
N GLY A 94 2.67 -10.32 11.78
CA GLY A 94 2.14 -10.37 13.14
C GLY A 94 2.54 -9.11 13.90
N THR A 95 1.58 -8.49 14.58
CA THR A 95 1.86 -7.40 15.52
C THR A 95 2.82 -7.93 16.59
N PRO A 96 3.95 -7.26 16.88
CA PRO A 96 4.71 -7.59 18.07
C PRO A 96 3.76 -7.44 19.27
N SER A 97 3.56 -8.51 20.04
CA SER A 97 2.81 -8.40 21.29
C SER A 97 3.53 -7.38 22.16
N LYS A 98 2.80 -6.36 22.62
CA LYS A 98 3.30 -5.40 23.58
C LYS A 98 3.77 -6.18 24.83
N PRO A 99 5.00 -5.99 25.33
CA PRO A 99 5.44 -6.63 26.57
C PRO A 99 4.61 -6.17 27.78
#